data_AF-A0A7J5TEY4-F1
#
_entry.id   AF-A0A7J5TEY4-F1
#
_cell.length_a   1.000
_cell.length_b   1.000
_cell.length_c   1.000
_cell.angle_alpha   90.00
_cell.angle_beta   90.00
_cell.angle_gamma   90.00
#
_symmetry.space_group_name_H-M   'P 1'
#
loop_
_entity.id
_entity.type
_entity.pdbx_description
1 polymer ?
#
loop_
_entity_poly.entity_id
_entity_poly.type
_entity_poly.pdbx_seq_one_letter_code
_entity_poly.pdbx_strand_id
1 'polypeptide(L)'
;MTVRLRSIFDEIPTYRPGECPDEEEGDQLIKMSSNELPWGPSEQLKTSLLSAFESINRYPDFYKQNLSIELAKYTNMQPENIFADDG
;
A
#
# COMPACT_ATOMS: atom_id res chain seq x y z
N MET A 1 20.46 -13.05 26.74
CA MET A 1 20.24 -11.60 26.90
C MET A 1 18.77 -11.34 26.70
N THR A 2 18.10 -10.73 27.67
CA THR A 2 16.69 -10.34 27.54
C THR A 2 16.64 -8.91 27.01
N VAL A 3 15.99 -8.73 25.85
CA VAL A 3 15.71 -7.40 25.32
C VAL A 3 14.61 -6.78 26.18
N ARG A 4 14.86 -5.60 26.75
CA ARG A 4 13.86 -4.84 27.51
C ARG A 4 13.21 -3.82 26.61
N LEU A 5 11.92 -4.01 26.32
CA LEU A 5 11.11 -3.06 25.56
C LEU A 5 10.64 -1.90 26.45
N ARG A 6 10.19 -0.81 25.82
CA ARG A 6 9.52 0.30 26.52
C ARG A 6 8.19 -0.20 27.08
N SER A 7 7.83 0.21 28.30
CA SER A 7 6.61 -0.25 28.98
C SER A 7 5.32 0.04 28.22
N ILE A 8 5.29 1.05 27.35
CA ILE A 8 4.12 1.35 26.51
C ILE A 8 3.71 0.16 25.63
N PHE A 9 4.65 -0.71 25.24
CA PHE A 9 4.34 -1.89 24.44
C PHE A 9 3.52 -2.93 25.20
N ASP A 10 3.51 -2.89 26.53
CA ASP A 10 2.68 -3.78 27.35
C ASP A 10 1.19 -3.38 27.29
N GLU A 11 0.89 -2.13 26.88
CA GLU A 11 -0.47 -1.57 26.83
C GLU A 11 -1.07 -1.59 25.41
N ILE A 12 -0.24 -1.76 24.37
CA ILE A 12 -0.70 -1.76 22.97
C ILE A 12 -1.25 -3.15 22.63
N PRO A 13 -2.54 -3.30 22.28
CA PRO A 13 -3.09 -4.58 21.89
C PRO A 13 -2.49 -5.04 20.56
N THR A 14 -2.20 -6.34 20.44
CA THR A 14 -1.77 -6.94 19.18
C THR A 14 -2.88 -6.82 18.14
N TYR A 15 -2.56 -6.29 16.96
CA TYR A 15 -3.47 -6.30 15.82
C TYR A 15 -3.88 -7.74 15.46
N ARG A 16 -5.18 -7.95 15.23
CA ARG A 16 -5.75 -9.23 14.81
C ARG A 16 -6.32 -9.06 13.41
N PRO A 17 -5.64 -9.55 12.35
CA PRO A 17 -6.18 -9.50 11.00
C PRO A 17 -7.47 -10.33 10.90
N GLY A 18 -8.33 -9.98 9.96
CA GLY A 18 -9.49 -10.80 9.61
C GLY A 18 -9.08 -12.17 9.09
N GLU A 19 -10.00 -13.13 9.18
CA GLU A 19 -9.77 -14.48 8.69
C GLU A 19 -9.55 -14.48 7.17
N CYS A 20 -8.45 -15.11 6.74
CA CYS A 20 -8.19 -15.40 5.35
C CYS A 20 -8.24 -16.93 5.19
N PRO A 21 -9.20 -17.48 4.44
CA PRO A 21 -9.27 -18.92 4.20
C PRO A 21 -8.04 -19.39 3.43
N ASP A 22 -7.56 -20.59 3.74
CA ASP A 22 -6.44 -21.21 3.04
C ASP A 22 -6.83 -21.52 1.58
N GLU A 23 -5.98 -21.13 0.64
CA GLU A 23 -6.24 -21.26 -0.81
C GLU A 23 -6.21 -22.73 -1.31
N GLU A 24 -5.92 -23.70 -0.43
CA GLU A 24 -5.65 -25.10 -0.80
C GLU A 24 -6.90 -26.00 -0.95
N GLU A 25 -8.08 -25.60 -0.47
CA GLU A 25 -9.30 -26.36 -0.73
C GLU A 25 -9.96 -25.89 -2.03
N GLY A 26 -10.20 -26.84 -2.94
CA GLY A 26 -10.69 -26.66 -4.31
C GLY A 26 -12.10 -26.06 -4.48
N ASP A 27 -12.51 -25.19 -3.55
CA ASP A 27 -13.68 -24.36 -3.65
C ASP A 27 -13.36 -23.09 -4.44
N GLN A 28 -14.32 -22.66 -5.28
CA GLN A 28 -14.28 -21.33 -5.88
C GLN A 28 -14.46 -20.28 -4.77
N LEU A 29 -13.35 -19.89 -4.15
CA LEU A 29 -13.35 -18.91 -3.09
C LEU A 29 -13.74 -17.53 -3.64
N ILE A 30 -14.81 -16.94 -3.12
CA ILE A 30 -15.19 -15.56 -3.43
C ILE A 30 -14.63 -14.66 -2.32
N LYS A 31 -13.49 -14.03 -2.58
CA LYS A 31 -12.84 -13.10 -1.65
C LYS A 31 -13.63 -11.78 -1.55
N MET A 32 -14.19 -11.50 -0.37
CA MET A 32 -14.91 -10.24 -0.07
C MET A 32 -14.55 -9.63 1.30
N SER A 33 -13.48 -10.10 1.95
CA SER A 33 -13.18 -9.76 3.36
C SER A 33 -12.20 -8.59 3.58
N SER A 34 -11.62 -8.01 2.53
CA SER A 34 -10.55 -6.99 2.62
C SER A 34 -10.88 -5.65 1.95
N ASN A 35 -12.10 -5.44 1.45
CA ASN A 35 -12.47 -4.26 0.63
C ASN A 35 -11.60 -4.05 -0.63
N GLU A 36 -10.98 -5.13 -1.15
CA GLU A 36 -10.26 -5.11 -2.41
C GLU A 36 -11.22 -4.80 -3.58
N LEU A 37 -10.70 -4.17 -4.62
CA LEU A 37 -11.48 -3.96 -5.84
C LEU A 37 -11.73 -5.31 -6.53
N PRO A 38 -12.94 -5.59 -7.03
CA PRO A 38 -13.24 -6.83 -7.75
C PRO A 38 -12.60 -6.87 -9.15
N TRP A 39 -12.10 -5.73 -9.63
CA TRP A 39 -11.44 -5.60 -10.93
C TRP A 39 -9.93 -5.60 -10.76
N GLY A 40 -9.24 -6.18 -11.74
CA GLY A 40 -7.79 -6.03 -11.86
C GLY A 40 -7.36 -4.59 -12.13
N PRO A 41 -6.05 -4.30 -12.04
CA PRO A 41 -5.52 -2.97 -12.33
C PRO A 41 -5.81 -2.54 -13.78
N SER A 42 -5.92 -1.23 -14.01
CA SER A 42 -6.12 -0.68 -15.35
C SER A 42 -4.94 -0.98 -16.28
N GLU A 43 -5.18 -1.03 -17.60
CA GLU A 43 -4.10 -1.25 -18.57
C GLU A 43 -3.01 -0.17 -18.50
N GLN A 44 -3.40 1.09 -18.26
CA GLN A 44 -2.45 2.19 -18.06
C GLN A 44 -1.53 1.96 -16.85
N LEU A 45 -2.07 1.44 -15.75
CA LEU A 45 -1.29 1.10 -14.57
C LEU A 45 -0.34 -0.06 -14.84
N LYS A 46 -0.81 -1.12 -15.54
CA LYS A 46 0.02 -2.26 -15.94
C LYS A 46 1.21 -1.81 -16.79
N THR A 47 0.98 -0.98 -17.82
CA THR A 47 2.05 -0.46 -18.67
C THR A 47 3.05 0.39 -17.88
N SER A 48 2.56 1.24 -16.97
CA SER A 48 3.42 2.09 -16.14
C SER A 48 4.31 1.27 -15.19
N LEU A 49 3.75 0.21 -14.58
CA LEU A 49 4.50 -0.71 -13.73
C LEU A 49 5.60 -1.43 -14.52
N LEU A 50 5.27 -2.01 -15.68
CA LEU A 50 6.26 -2.69 -16.53
C LEU A 50 7.42 -1.78 -16.94
N SER A 51 7.15 -0.50 -17.23
CA SER A 51 8.19 0.49 -17.51
C SER A 51 9.05 0.80 -16.28
N ALA A 52 8.43 0.94 -15.11
CA ALA A 52 9.15 1.24 -13.86
C ALA A 52 10.10 0.11 -13.44
N PHE A 53 9.76 -1.15 -13.76
CA PHE A 53 10.59 -2.33 -13.46
C PHE A 53 12.01 -2.25 -14.04
N GLU A 54 12.22 -1.55 -15.16
CA GLU A 54 13.53 -1.34 -15.78
C GLU A 54 14.52 -0.57 -14.87
N SER A 55 14.02 0.12 -13.85
CA SER A 55 14.82 0.95 -12.93
C SER A 55 14.65 0.58 -11.46
N ILE A 56 14.06 -0.59 -11.15
CA ILE A 56 13.68 -0.99 -9.79
C ILE A 56 14.87 -1.09 -8.80
N ASN A 57 16.09 -1.19 -9.32
CA ASN A 57 17.31 -1.19 -8.52
C ASN A 57 17.76 0.21 -8.05
N ARG A 58 17.01 1.27 -8.41
CA ARG A 58 17.27 2.65 -8.01
C ARG A 58 16.29 3.07 -6.94
N TYR A 59 16.78 3.87 -5.98
CA TYR A 59 15.88 4.54 -5.04
C TYR A 59 14.90 5.45 -5.82
N PRO A 60 13.62 5.50 -5.41
CA PRO A 60 12.67 6.42 -5.99
C PRO A 60 13.02 7.87 -5.61
N ASP A 61 12.34 8.83 -6.21
CA ASP A 61 12.33 10.21 -5.72
C ASP A 61 11.80 10.23 -4.28
N PHE A 62 12.68 10.56 -3.34
CA PHE A 62 12.37 10.60 -1.91
C PHE A 62 11.18 11.52 -1.59
N TYR A 63 11.07 12.65 -2.30
CA TYR A 63 10.02 13.64 -2.07
C TYR A 63 8.71 13.31 -2.79
N LYS A 64 8.70 12.31 -3.69
CA LYS A 64 7.54 11.92 -4.50
C LYS A 64 6.92 13.14 -5.20
N GLN A 65 7.75 14.08 -5.66
CA GLN A 65 7.35 15.43 -6.04
C GLN A 65 6.31 15.42 -7.16
N ASN A 66 6.53 14.60 -8.19
CA ASN A 66 5.59 14.47 -9.30
C ASN A 66 4.23 13.91 -8.85
N LEU A 67 4.23 12.91 -7.95
CA LEU A 67 2.99 12.34 -7.42
C LEU A 67 2.21 13.39 -6.61
N SER A 68 2.88 14.14 -5.74
CA SER A 68 2.26 15.21 -4.96
C SER A 68 1.66 16.31 -5.84
N ILE A 69 2.34 16.70 -6.92
CA ILE A 69 1.83 17.68 -7.89
C ILE A 69 0.56 17.18 -8.60
N GLU A 70 0.55 15.92 -9.08
CA GLU A 70 -0.62 15.37 -9.77
C GLU A 70 -1.80 15.17 -8.82
N LEU A 71 -1.55 14.73 -7.58
CA LEU A 71 -2.58 14.64 -6.54
C LEU A 71 -3.14 16.01 -6.17
N ALA A 72 -2.30 17.04 -6.07
CA ALA A 72 -2.74 18.41 -5.80
C ALA A 72 -3.68 18.92 -6.89
N LYS A 73 -3.38 18.65 -8.17
CA LYS A 73 -4.27 18.98 -9.30
C LYS A 73 -5.59 18.22 -9.21
N TYR A 74 -5.53 16.91 -8.96
CA TYR A 74 -6.72 16.05 -8.87
C TYR A 74 -7.65 16.48 -7.71
N THR A 75 -7.07 16.89 -6.59
CA THR A 75 -7.80 17.29 -5.38
C THR A 75 -8.10 18.79 -5.30
N ASN A 76 -7.64 19.59 -6.27
CA ASN A 76 -7.74 21.05 -6.29
C ASN A 76 -7.12 21.72 -5.04
N MET A 77 -5.94 21.24 -4.65
CA MET A 77 -5.14 21.74 -3.52
C MET A 77 -3.81 22.32 -4.00
N GLN A 78 -3.07 22.99 -3.11
CA GLN A 78 -1.68 23.35 -3.37
C GLN A 78 -0.77 22.14 -3.08
N PRO A 79 0.35 21.97 -3.80
CA PRO A 79 1.28 20.86 -3.59
C PRO A 79 1.80 20.76 -2.15
N GLU A 80 1.96 21.89 -1.45
CA GLU A 80 2.43 21.93 -0.06
C GLU A 80 1.41 21.37 0.94
N ASN A 81 0.16 21.12 0.50
CA ASN A 81 -0.88 20.47 1.29
C ASN A 81 -0.94 18.96 1.07
N ILE A 82 -0.09 18.39 0.21
CA ILE A 82 -0.10 16.97 -0.13
C ILE A 82 1.19 16.30 0.39
N PHE A 83 1.00 15.19 1.10
CA PHE A 83 2.06 14.27 1.48
C PHE A 83 1.66 12.86 1.06
N ALA A 84 2.58 12.14 0.39
CA ALA A 84 2.37 10.76 -0.04
C ALA A 84 3.29 9.83 0.77
N ASP A 85 2.70 8.78 1.33
CA ASP A 85 3.38 7.76 2.13
C ASP A 85 2.97 6.35 1.72
N ASP A 86 3.59 5.36 2.35
CA ASP A 86 3.32 3.96 2.14
C ASP A 86 2.05 3.58 2.93
N GLY A 87 0.90 3.61 2.24
CA GLY A 87 -0.45 3.46 2.81
C GLY A 87 -0.75 2.14 3.50
#